data_AF-A0A7W1PLS3-F1
#
_entry.id   AF-A0A7W1PLS3-F1
#
_cell.length_a   1.000
_cell.length_b   1.000
_cell.length_c   1.000
_cell.angle_alpha   90.00
_cell.angle_beta   90.00
_cell.angle_gamma   90.00
#
_symmetry.space_group_name_H-M   'P 1'
#
loop_
_entity.id
_entity.type
_entity.pdbx_description
1 polymer ?
#
loop_
_entity_poly.entity_id
_entity_poly.type
_entity_poly.pdbx_seq_one_letter_code
_entity_poly.pdbx_strand_id
1 'polypeptide(L)'
;MLHSMLLSGTRRSAAALAVALAALAACGDGAGPGETTALSLKLTDAPGDIQHAFVTITEINLMGSDGKVVLRDTPFTADLLTLAGTTADLVTDADVPSGTYTGLRFVISGACLAVENESGGSDIYTTAGYDSEPCGGAATGVLQAPSFAQSGLKVTLDANALVILGPKKILLVDFDVQQSFGRVAGQSGRWVMHPVVTGGEIEPDPGVDATP
;
A
#
# COMPACT_ATOMS: atom_id res chain seq x y z
N MET A 1 9.64 -51.14 -83.11
CA MET A 1 10.76 -50.88 -82.19
C MET A 1 10.23 -51.15 -80.79
N LEU A 2 10.61 -52.29 -80.19
CA LEU A 2 11.52 -52.37 -79.03
C LEU A 2 10.86 -51.83 -77.74
N HIS A 3 10.80 -52.52 -76.59
CA HIS A 3 11.24 -53.83 -76.13
C HIS A 3 10.73 -53.99 -74.66
N SER A 4 10.62 -55.24 -74.19
CA SER A 4 10.71 -55.72 -72.79
C SER A 4 9.70 -55.22 -71.74
N MET A 5 8.81 -56.05 -71.17
CA MET A 5 8.98 -57.21 -70.26
C MET A 5 9.41 -56.89 -68.82
N LEU A 6 8.49 -57.24 -67.89
CA LEU A 6 8.59 -57.77 -66.53
C LEU A 6 9.55 -57.09 -65.50
N LEU A 7 9.07 -56.84 -64.28
CA LEU A 7 9.31 -57.74 -63.15
C LEU A 7 8.53 -57.34 -61.88
N SER A 8 8.04 -58.37 -61.21
CA SER A 8 7.44 -58.46 -59.88
C SER A 8 8.29 -57.92 -58.73
N GLY A 9 7.63 -57.43 -57.67
CA GLY A 9 8.28 -57.20 -56.37
C GLY A 9 7.28 -56.93 -55.24
N THR A 10 6.87 -57.98 -54.54
CA THR A 10 5.99 -57.92 -53.37
C THR A 10 6.80 -57.69 -52.09
N ARG A 11 6.21 -56.94 -51.15
CA ARG A 11 6.47 -56.86 -49.69
C ARG A 11 7.72 -56.08 -49.26
N ARG A 12 7.51 -55.10 -48.36
CA ARG A 12 8.01 -55.17 -46.96
C ARG A 12 7.64 -53.92 -46.15
N SER A 13 7.03 -54.22 -45.00
CA SER A 13 7.33 -53.67 -43.68
C SER A 13 6.85 -52.27 -43.30
N ALA A 14 6.02 -52.30 -42.26
CA ALA A 14 5.63 -51.21 -41.41
C ALA A 14 6.83 -50.48 -40.77
N ALA A 15 6.68 -49.17 -40.66
CA ALA A 15 7.20 -48.38 -39.54
C ALA A 15 6.25 -47.20 -39.37
N ALA A 16 5.26 -47.35 -38.50
CA ALA A 16 4.42 -46.24 -38.08
C ALA A 16 5.30 -45.28 -37.27
N LEU A 17 5.46 -44.07 -37.79
CA LEU A 17 6.22 -42.98 -37.22
C LEU A 17 5.53 -42.49 -35.93
N ALA A 18 6.06 -42.89 -34.78
CA ALA A 18 5.70 -42.29 -33.50
C ALA A 18 6.37 -40.90 -33.41
N VAL A 19 5.63 -39.85 -33.76
CA VAL A 19 6.04 -38.48 -33.49
C VAL A 19 5.77 -38.23 -32.01
N ALA A 20 6.84 -38.21 -31.22
CA ALA A 20 6.83 -37.77 -29.83
C ALA A 20 6.29 -36.35 -29.76
N LEU A 21 5.14 -36.16 -29.10
CA LEU A 21 4.69 -34.86 -28.66
C LEU A 21 5.75 -34.32 -27.69
N ALA A 22 6.44 -33.27 -28.11
CA ALA A 22 7.28 -32.47 -27.24
C ALA A 22 6.39 -31.90 -26.12
N ALA A 23 6.61 -32.36 -24.89
CA ALA A 23 6.16 -31.65 -23.71
C ALA A 23 6.93 -30.32 -23.67
N LEU A 24 6.26 -29.22 -24.04
CA LEU A 24 6.75 -27.90 -23.67
C LEU A 24 6.56 -27.74 -22.16
N ALA A 25 7.57 -28.20 -21.41
CA ALA A 25 7.86 -27.66 -20.10
C ALA A 25 8.37 -26.23 -20.30
N ALA A 26 7.46 -25.27 -20.16
CA ALA A 26 7.80 -23.85 -20.03
C ALA A 26 6.77 -23.19 -19.09
N CYS A 27 6.67 -23.71 -17.88
CA CYS A 27 6.24 -22.90 -16.73
C CYS A 27 7.52 -22.44 -16.05
N GLY A 28 8.13 -21.39 -16.61
CA GLY A 28 9.11 -20.59 -15.89
C GLY A 28 8.32 -19.45 -15.28
N ASP A 29 8.08 -19.53 -13.98
CA ASP A 29 7.58 -18.42 -13.15
C ASP A 29 8.68 -17.36 -13.15
N GLY A 30 8.61 -16.45 -14.12
CA GLY A 30 9.73 -15.60 -14.52
C GLY A 30 9.19 -14.35 -15.18
N ALA A 31 9.09 -13.31 -14.36
CA ALA A 31 8.33 -12.12 -14.64
C ALA A 31 8.71 -11.43 -15.96
N GLY A 32 7.78 -11.37 -16.92
CA GLY A 32 7.91 -10.65 -18.18
C GLY A 32 7.61 -9.15 -18.05
N PRO A 33 8.08 -8.31 -19.00
CA PRO A 33 7.70 -6.90 -19.05
C PRO A 33 6.20 -6.77 -19.31
N GLY A 34 5.47 -6.16 -18.36
CA GLY A 34 4.00 -6.02 -18.39
C GLY A 34 3.26 -6.69 -17.23
N GLU A 35 3.98 -7.25 -16.25
CA GLU A 35 3.37 -7.91 -15.11
C GLU A 35 2.93 -6.96 -13.99
N THR A 36 1.79 -7.27 -13.38
CA THR A 36 1.28 -6.59 -12.18
C THR A 36 1.57 -7.42 -10.93
N THR A 37 1.78 -6.73 -9.82
CA THR A 37 1.89 -7.30 -8.48
C THR A 37 0.64 -6.89 -7.69
N ALA A 38 0.04 -7.84 -6.97
CA ALA A 38 -1.02 -7.52 -6.02
C ALA A 38 -0.43 -6.81 -4.79
N LEU A 39 -0.70 -5.51 -4.64
CA LEU A 39 -0.20 -4.70 -3.54
C LEU A 39 -1.27 -4.49 -2.47
N SER A 40 -0.96 -4.85 -1.23
CA SER A 40 -1.74 -4.50 -0.05
C SER A 40 -1.00 -3.49 0.82
N LEU A 41 -1.74 -2.53 1.37
CA LEU A 41 -1.22 -1.53 2.31
C LEU A 41 -1.96 -1.64 3.64
N LYS A 42 -1.20 -1.77 4.72
CA LYS A 42 -1.70 -1.82 6.09
C LYS A 42 -1.22 -0.59 6.86
N LEU A 43 -2.07 -0.06 7.73
CA LEU A 43 -1.75 1.05 8.63
C LEU A 43 -1.68 0.56 10.07
N THR A 44 -0.65 0.96 10.80
CA THR A 44 -0.53 0.81 12.25
C THR A 44 -0.08 2.14 12.86
N ASP A 45 -0.08 2.19 14.19
CA ASP A 45 0.36 3.35 14.96
C ASP A 45 1.31 2.93 16.09
N ALA A 46 2.27 3.79 16.39
CA ALA A 46 3.12 3.68 17.56
C ALA A 46 2.39 4.21 18.81
N PRO A 47 2.52 3.56 19.97
CA PRO A 47 1.86 4.01 21.20
C PRO A 47 2.27 5.44 21.57
N GLY A 48 1.33 6.26 22.02
CA GLY A 48 1.56 7.63 22.44
C GLY A 48 0.58 8.15 23.50
N ASP A 49 0.97 9.23 24.18
CA ASP A 49 0.23 9.84 25.30
C ASP A 49 -0.78 10.90 24.82
N ILE A 50 -1.73 10.50 23.98
CA ILE A 50 -2.84 11.33 23.46
C ILE A 50 -4.15 10.56 23.71
N GLN A 51 -5.32 11.23 23.78
CA GLN A 51 -6.59 10.53 24.00
C GLN A 51 -7.21 10.00 22.71
N HIS A 52 -7.23 10.82 21.65
CA HIS A 52 -7.70 10.43 20.31
C HIS A 52 -6.95 11.21 19.22
N ALA A 53 -6.74 10.57 18.06
CA ALA A 53 -6.17 11.22 16.88
C ALA A 53 -6.84 10.65 15.61
N PHE A 54 -7.89 11.34 15.16
CA PHE A 54 -8.59 10.98 13.93
C PHE A 54 -7.96 11.65 12.71
N VAL A 55 -7.75 10.88 11.65
CA VAL A 55 -7.21 11.38 10.38
C VAL A 55 -8.05 10.85 9.22
N THR A 56 -8.40 11.73 8.26
CA THR A 56 -9.06 11.34 7.01
C THR A 56 -8.10 11.35 5.83
N ILE A 57 -7.78 10.15 5.34
CA ILE A 57 -7.03 9.91 4.10
C ILE A 57 -8.03 9.81 2.95
N THR A 58 -7.87 10.63 1.93
CA THR A 58 -8.76 10.71 0.75
C THR A 58 -8.20 10.03 -0.48
N GLU A 59 -6.87 9.97 -0.62
CA GLU A 59 -6.22 9.33 -1.76
C GLU A 59 -4.90 8.71 -1.31
N ILE A 60 -4.55 7.55 -1.87
CA ILE A 60 -3.26 6.90 -1.69
C ILE A 60 -2.68 6.60 -3.06
N ASN A 61 -1.41 6.97 -3.28
CA ASN A 61 -0.75 6.82 -4.57
C ASN A 61 0.67 6.29 -4.46
N LEU A 62 1.09 5.51 -5.45
CA LEU A 62 2.51 5.29 -5.73
C LEU A 62 3.00 6.31 -6.74
N MET A 63 4.24 6.77 -6.54
CA MET A 63 4.91 7.74 -7.40
C MET A 63 6.07 7.03 -8.10
N GLY A 64 5.93 6.71 -9.39
CA GLY A 64 6.98 6.10 -10.22
C GLY A 64 7.58 7.07 -11.23
N SER A 65 8.59 6.62 -11.98
CA SER A 65 9.15 7.36 -13.12
C SER A 65 8.11 7.60 -14.22
N ASP A 66 7.20 6.64 -14.41
CA ASP A 66 6.15 6.68 -15.42
C ASP A 66 4.89 7.45 -14.95
N GLY A 67 4.90 7.97 -13.73
CA GLY A 67 3.85 8.81 -13.17
C GLY A 67 3.21 8.25 -11.90
N LYS A 68 1.97 8.71 -11.64
CA LYS A 68 1.19 8.39 -10.44
C LYS A 68 0.33 7.15 -10.69
N VAL A 69 0.41 6.15 -9.80
CA VAL A 69 -0.53 5.03 -9.74
C VAL A 69 -1.43 5.24 -8.53
N VAL A 70 -2.75 5.34 -8.76
CA VAL A 70 -3.75 5.49 -7.70
C VAL A 70 -4.03 4.12 -7.10
N LEU A 71 -3.81 3.98 -5.78
CA LEU A 71 -4.12 2.76 -5.04
C LEU A 71 -5.49 2.85 -4.35
N ARG A 72 -5.89 4.07 -3.99
CA ARG A 72 -7.17 4.38 -3.35
C ARG A 72 -7.56 5.82 -3.64
N ASP A 73 -8.83 6.07 -3.90
CA ASP A 73 -9.46 7.39 -4.08
C ASP A 73 -10.74 7.56 -3.24
N THR A 74 -11.04 6.59 -2.37
CA THR A 74 -12.16 6.64 -1.44
C THR A 74 -11.69 7.06 -0.06
N PRO A 75 -12.37 8.03 0.59
CA PRO A 75 -12.01 8.45 1.94
C PRO A 75 -11.97 7.29 2.94
N PHE A 76 -10.97 7.33 3.81
CA PHE A 76 -10.79 6.46 4.96
C PHE A 76 -10.52 7.34 6.17
N THR A 77 -11.28 7.14 7.25
CA THR A 77 -11.10 7.83 8.53
C THR A 77 -10.90 6.79 9.61
N ALA A 78 -9.88 6.97 10.43
CA ALA A 78 -9.64 6.13 11.59
C ALA A 78 -9.09 6.96 12.75
N ASP A 79 -9.34 6.48 13.97
CA ASP A 79 -8.60 6.88 15.15
C ASP A 79 -7.29 6.08 15.19
N LEU A 80 -6.16 6.77 15.04
CA LEU A 80 -4.85 6.13 14.92
C LEU A 80 -4.49 5.34 16.19
N LEU A 81 -4.93 5.79 17.36
CA LEU A 81 -4.62 5.14 18.63
C LEU A 81 -5.27 3.75 18.75
N THR A 82 -6.36 3.51 18.03
CA THR A 82 -6.98 2.18 17.97
C THR A 82 -6.16 1.18 17.16
N LEU A 83 -5.16 1.67 16.41
CA LEU A 83 -4.26 0.86 15.59
C LEU A 83 -2.98 0.48 16.34
N ALA A 84 -2.77 0.97 17.58
CA ALA A 84 -1.64 0.58 18.40
C ALA A 84 -1.70 -0.93 18.70
N GLY A 85 -0.72 -1.68 18.17
CA GLY A 85 -0.66 -3.14 18.30
C GLY A 85 -1.62 -3.92 17.40
N THR A 86 -2.26 -3.27 16.42
CA THR A 86 -3.08 -3.92 15.38
C THR A 86 -2.89 -3.21 14.03
N THR A 87 -3.61 -3.64 12.98
CA THR A 87 -3.51 -3.02 11.66
C THR A 87 -4.88 -2.76 11.05
N ALA A 88 -5.04 -1.63 10.37
CA ALA A 88 -6.15 -1.39 9.45
C ALA A 88 -5.73 -1.64 8.00
N ASP A 89 -6.62 -2.21 7.19
CA ASP A 89 -6.41 -2.38 5.75
C ASP A 89 -6.74 -1.08 5.01
N LEU A 90 -5.72 -0.45 4.44
CA LEU A 90 -5.89 0.74 3.61
C LEU A 90 -6.13 0.38 2.15
N VAL A 91 -5.45 -0.64 1.66
CA VAL A 91 -5.56 -1.15 0.29
C VAL A 91 -5.42 -2.66 0.35
N THR A 92 -6.26 -3.38 -0.38
CA THR A 92 -6.22 -4.84 -0.45
C THR A 92 -6.05 -5.28 -1.89
N ASP A 93 -4.94 -5.96 -2.16
CA ASP A 93 -4.61 -6.62 -3.44
C ASP A 93 -4.86 -5.76 -4.69
N ALA A 94 -4.43 -4.50 -4.65
CA ALA A 94 -4.49 -3.61 -5.82
C ALA A 94 -3.48 -4.06 -6.88
N ASP A 95 -3.92 -4.18 -8.13
CA ASP A 95 -3.04 -4.49 -9.26
C ASP A 95 -2.13 -3.30 -9.59
N VAL A 96 -0.83 -3.47 -9.33
CA VAL A 96 0.18 -2.42 -9.54
C VAL A 96 1.21 -2.92 -10.54
N PRO A 97 1.60 -2.14 -11.56
CA PRO A 97 2.69 -2.54 -12.45
C PRO A 97 3.98 -2.85 -11.66
N SER A 98 4.56 -4.02 -11.92
CA SER A 98 5.85 -4.39 -11.37
C SER A 98 6.90 -3.35 -11.77
N GLY A 99 7.69 -2.88 -10.81
CA GLY A 99 8.66 -1.84 -11.08
C GLY A 99 9.19 -1.16 -9.83
N THR A 100 9.88 -0.04 -10.05
CA THR A 100 10.51 0.74 -9.00
C THR A 100 9.79 2.08 -8.83
N TYR A 101 9.40 2.38 -7.61
CA TYR A 101 8.65 3.57 -7.23
C TYR A 101 9.47 4.45 -6.29
N THR A 102 9.37 5.75 -6.49
CA THR A 102 10.06 6.79 -5.71
C THR A 102 9.36 7.14 -4.39
N GLY A 103 8.14 6.66 -4.18
CA GLY A 103 7.46 6.82 -2.90
C GLY A 103 5.98 6.49 -2.90
N LEU A 104 5.41 6.47 -1.70
CA LEU A 104 3.99 6.32 -1.42
C LEU A 104 3.45 7.66 -0.91
N ARG A 105 2.29 8.11 -1.38
CA ARG A 105 1.74 9.44 -1.05
C ARG A 105 0.33 9.33 -0.53
N PHE A 106 0.08 9.96 0.61
CA PHE A 106 -1.22 10.00 1.29
C PHE A 106 -1.80 11.41 1.19
N VAL A 107 -2.98 11.55 0.62
CA VAL A 107 -3.69 12.84 0.59
C VAL A 107 -4.61 12.89 1.80
N ILE A 108 -4.25 13.68 2.80
CA ILE A 108 -5.05 13.87 4.01
C ILE A 108 -5.87 15.16 3.85
N SER A 109 -7.18 15.06 4.12
CA SER A 109 -8.10 16.20 4.00
C SER A 109 -8.30 16.94 5.32
N GLY A 110 -8.09 16.27 6.44
CA GLY A 110 -8.18 16.87 7.76
C GLY A 110 -7.96 15.87 8.88
N ALA A 111 -7.92 16.40 10.09
CA ALA A 111 -7.71 15.63 11.30
C ALA A 111 -8.37 16.30 12.51
N CYS A 112 -8.60 15.48 13.52
CA CYS A 112 -9.04 15.90 14.84
C CYS A 112 -8.17 15.24 15.92
N LEU A 113 -7.80 16.02 16.93
CA LEU A 113 -6.95 15.62 18.03
C LEU A 113 -7.66 15.91 19.35
N ALA A 114 -7.75 14.93 20.24
CA ALA A 114 -8.20 15.11 21.62
C ALA A 114 -7.04 14.84 22.58
N VAL A 115 -6.79 15.78 23.49
CA VAL A 115 -5.75 15.66 24.52
C VAL A 115 -6.34 15.90 25.91
N GLU A 116 -5.81 15.21 26.91
CA GLU A 116 -6.23 15.42 28.29
C GLU A 116 -5.86 16.82 28.77
N ASN A 117 -6.81 17.49 29.41
CA ASN A 117 -6.58 18.77 30.07
C ASN A 117 -6.39 18.62 31.58
N GLU A 118 -5.94 19.69 32.23
CA GLU A 118 -5.60 19.68 33.66
C GLU A 118 -6.78 19.37 34.59
N SER A 119 -8.02 19.46 34.09
CA SER A 119 -9.25 19.14 34.83
C SER A 119 -9.71 17.69 34.64
N GLY A 120 -8.95 16.86 33.90
CA GLY A 120 -9.31 15.48 33.56
C GLY A 120 -10.37 15.37 32.44
N GLY A 121 -10.63 16.45 31.70
CA GLY A 121 -11.44 16.46 30.49
C GLY A 121 -10.59 16.46 29.22
N SER A 122 -11.20 16.78 28.08
CA SER A 122 -10.52 16.77 26.78
C SER A 122 -10.51 18.17 26.15
N ASP A 123 -9.34 18.63 25.70
CA ASP A 123 -9.22 19.73 24.76
C ASP A 123 -9.17 19.17 23.34
N ILE A 124 -10.07 19.64 22.48
CA ILE A 124 -10.23 19.15 21.10
C ILE A 124 -9.69 20.17 20.11
N TYR A 125 -8.88 19.73 19.15
CA TYR A 125 -8.27 20.55 18.12
C TYR A 125 -8.56 19.98 16.74
N THR A 126 -9.06 20.81 15.81
CA THR A 126 -9.36 20.37 14.44
C THR A 126 -8.69 21.21 13.38
N THR A 127 -8.42 20.58 12.23
CA THR A 127 -8.10 21.33 11.02
C THR A 127 -9.35 22.09 10.55
N ALA A 128 -9.15 23.22 9.85
CA ALA A 128 -10.25 24.06 9.41
C ALA A 128 -11.32 23.28 8.62
N GLY A 129 -12.57 23.35 9.06
CA GLY A 129 -13.71 22.69 8.40
C GLY A 129 -13.86 21.20 8.68
N TYR A 130 -13.03 20.61 9.55
CA TYR A 130 -13.12 19.20 9.93
C TYR A 130 -14.10 18.98 11.08
N ASP A 131 -14.81 17.85 11.04
CA ASP A 131 -15.77 17.45 12.06
C ASP A 131 -15.06 17.05 13.36
N SER A 132 -15.43 17.70 14.47
CA SER A 132 -14.85 17.44 15.78
C SER A 132 -15.60 16.37 16.57
N GLU A 133 -16.79 15.97 16.14
CA GLU A 133 -17.62 15.00 16.84
C GLU A 133 -16.90 13.67 17.13
N PRO A 134 -16.09 13.10 16.21
CA PRO A 134 -15.33 11.88 16.50
C PRO A 134 -14.37 12.01 17.70
N CYS A 135 -13.90 13.22 18.01
CA CYS A 135 -13.05 13.49 19.17
C CYS A 135 -13.82 13.72 20.47
N GLY A 136 -15.14 13.50 20.49
CA GLY A 136 -15.94 13.57 21.70
C GLY A 136 -16.52 14.95 22.02
N GLY A 137 -16.58 15.87 21.06
CA GLY A 137 -17.32 17.12 21.24
C GLY A 137 -16.85 18.30 20.38
N ALA A 138 -17.22 19.50 20.80
CA ALA A 138 -16.90 20.72 20.08
C ALA A 138 -15.40 21.06 20.12
N ALA A 139 -14.84 21.47 18.98
CA ALA A 139 -13.46 21.93 18.91
C ALA A 139 -13.21 23.14 19.85
N THR A 140 -12.19 23.01 20.68
CA THR A 140 -11.71 24.04 21.61
C THR A 140 -10.58 24.87 21.02
N GLY A 141 -9.92 24.37 19.97
CA GLY A 141 -8.80 25.04 19.33
C GLY A 141 -8.57 24.59 17.89
N VAL A 142 -7.57 25.21 17.27
CA VAL A 142 -7.18 24.94 15.88
C VAL A 142 -5.98 24.00 15.86
N LEU A 143 -6.11 22.92 15.08
CA LEU A 143 -5.01 22.07 14.66
C LEU A 143 -4.45 22.62 13.34
N GLN A 144 -3.21 23.12 13.38
CA GLN A 144 -2.52 23.58 12.20
C GLN A 144 -1.93 22.39 11.45
N ALA A 145 -2.22 22.26 10.17
CA ALA A 145 -1.61 21.23 9.33
C ALA A 145 -1.04 21.86 8.05
N PRO A 146 0.11 22.55 8.14
CA PRO A 146 0.68 23.30 7.02
C PRO A 146 0.97 22.41 5.80
N SER A 147 1.30 21.13 6.04
CA SER A 147 1.57 20.14 4.99
C SER A 147 0.34 19.68 4.22
N PHE A 148 -0.88 19.95 4.70
CA PHE A 148 -2.12 19.60 4.00
C PHE A 148 -2.45 20.58 2.88
N ALA A 149 -2.23 21.87 3.12
CA ALA A 149 -2.72 22.96 2.27
C ALA A 149 -2.02 23.06 0.90
N GLN A 150 -0.90 22.35 0.67
CA GLN A 150 -0.11 22.51 -0.55
C GLN A 150 0.00 21.25 -1.43
N SER A 151 -0.15 20.05 -0.87
CA SER A 151 0.18 18.83 -1.63
C SER A 151 -0.45 17.52 -1.12
N GLY A 152 -1.11 17.51 0.04
CA GLY A 152 -1.26 16.27 0.80
C GLY A 152 0.08 15.79 1.38
N LEU A 153 0.03 14.83 2.30
CA LEU A 153 1.18 14.28 3.00
C LEU A 153 2.01 13.37 2.08
N LYS A 154 3.25 13.78 1.78
CA LYS A 154 4.24 12.87 1.18
C LYS A 154 4.76 11.96 2.29
N VAL A 155 4.40 10.68 2.25
CA VAL A 155 5.04 9.67 3.10
C VAL A 155 6.39 9.37 2.45
N THR A 156 7.46 9.78 3.13
CA THR A 156 8.81 9.46 2.66
C THR A 156 9.12 8.07 3.17
N LEU A 157 8.81 7.07 2.34
CA LEU A 157 9.44 5.76 2.48
C LEU A 157 10.94 5.99 2.25
N ASP A 158 11.77 5.36 3.08
CA ASP A 158 13.22 5.59 3.16
C ASP A 158 13.90 5.74 1.81
N ALA A 159 15.03 6.45 1.77
CA ALA A 159 15.74 6.94 0.58
C ALA A 159 16.15 5.90 -0.50
N ASN A 160 15.74 4.64 -0.35
CA ASN A 160 15.83 3.59 -1.35
C ASN A 160 14.47 3.45 -2.06
N ALA A 161 14.49 3.45 -3.38
CA ALA A 161 13.28 3.30 -4.16
C ALA A 161 12.50 2.01 -3.77
N LEU A 162 11.18 2.12 -3.62
CA LEU A 162 10.28 1.01 -3.34
C LEU A 162 10.21 0.09 -4.56
N VAL A 163 10.77 -1.12 -4.45
CA VAL A 163 10.73 -2.13 -5.51
C VAL A 163 9.50 -3.01 -5.31
N ILE A 164 8.60 -3.05 -6.29
CA ILE A 164 7.39 -3.88 -6.30
C ILE A 164 7.57 -4.95 -7.37
N LEU A 165 7.73 -6.20 -6.96
CA LEU A 165 7.96 -7.35 -7.83
C LEU A 165 7.26 -8.58 -7.23
N GLY A 166 7.06 -9.61 -8.06
CA GLY A 166 6.46 -10.88 -7.66
C GLY A 166 4.94 -10.85 -7.64
N PRO A 167 4.30 -11.95 -7.19
CA PRO A 167 2.85 -12.12 -7.30
C PRO A 167 2.08 -11.24 -6.30
N LYS A 168 2.63 -11.03 -5.10
CA LYS A 168 1.98 -10.27 -4.02
C LYS A 168 3.01 -9.54 -3.17
N LYS A 169 2.66 -8.32 -2.74
CA LYS A 169 3.46 -7.51 -1.83
C LYS A 169 2.57 -6.86 -0.77
N ILE A 170 3.04 -6.85 0.47
CA ILE A 170 2.35 -6.21 1.60
C ILE A 170 3.28 -5.18 2.21
N LEU A 171 2.82 -3.93 2.27
CA LEU A 171 3.54 -2.86 2.98
C LEU A 171 2.79 -2.54 4.27
N LEU A 172 3.54 -2.49 5.36
CA LEU A 172 3.06 -1.92 6.61
C LEU A 172 3.55 -0.48 6.69
N VAL A 173 2.61 0.41 6.92
CA VAL A 173 2.82 1.84 7.11
C VAL A 173 2.58 2.13 8.58
N ASP A 174 3.58 2.67 9.25
CA ASP A 174 3.55 3.05 10.65
C ASP A 174 3.43 4.56 10.76
N PHE A 175 2.33 5.02 11.34
CA PHE A 175 2.12 6.42 11.67
C PHE A 175 2.61 6.63 13.09
N ASP A 176 3.54 7.56 13.32
CA ASP A 176 3.98 7.86 14.69
C ASP A 176 3.15 9.02 15.22
N VAL A 177 2.04 8.74 15.91
CA VAL A 177 1.17 9.78 16.48
C VAL A 177 1.95 10.72 17.41
N GLN A 178 2.87 10.19 18.23
CA GLN A 178 3.61 11.01 19.19
C GLN A 178 4.52 12.04 18.52
N GLN A 179 5.20 11.66 17.43
CA GLN A 179 6.03 12.59 16.66
C GLN A 179 5.22 13.46 15.70
N SER A 180 4.03 13.00 15.31
CA SER A 180 3.18 13.69 14.33
C SER A 180 2.43 14.88 14.89
N PHE A 181 2.17 14.92 16.20
CA PHE A 181 1.40 15.98 16.84
C PHE A 181 2.24 16.70 17.89
N GLY A 182 2.33 18.03 17.78
CA GLY A 182 3.12 18.86 18.68
C GLY A 182 2.43 20.17 19.02
N ARG A 183 2.84 20.79 20.13
CA ARG A 183 2.39 22.13 20.51
C ARG A 183 3.19 23.19 19.76
N VAL A 184 2.52 24.22 19.25
CA VAL A 184 3.18 25.39 18.68
C VAL A 184 3.83 26.20 19.80
N ALA A 185 5.12 26.53 19.63
CA ALA A 185 5.87 27.31 20.61
C ALA A 185 5.27 28.72 20.81
N GLY A 186 5.23 29.17 22.07
CA GLY A 186 4.76 30.49 22.48
C GLY A 186 3.24 30.56 22.66
N GLN A 187 2.79 30.46 23.92
CA GLN A 187 1.48 30.78 24.56
C GLN A 187 0.16 30.77 23.74
N SER A 188 0.12 30.24 22.53
CA SER A 188 -1.03 30.33 21.64
C SER A 188 -2.02 29.18 21.82
N GLY A 189 -1.67 28.17 22.63
CA GLY A 189 -2.50 26.99 22.85
C GLY A 189 -2.75 26.16 21.58
N ARG A 190 -2.02 26.42 20.50
CA ARG A 190 -2.25 25.77 19.20
C ARG A 190 -1.48 24.47 19.11
N TRP A 191 -2.10 23.49 18.45
CA TRP A 191 -1.45 22.26 18.04
C TRP A 191 -1.06 22.32 16.57
N VAL A 192 0.05 21.66 16.23
CA VAL A 192 0.49 21.44 14.87
C VAL A 192 0.52 19.94 14.60
N MET A 193 0.09 19.57 13.41
CA MET A 193 0.22 18.24 12.86
C MET A 193 1.30 18.27 11.77
N HIS A 194 2.34 17.47 11.96
CA HIS A 194 3.39 17.21 11.00
C HIS A 194 3.60 15.70 10.89
N PRO A 195 2.81 14.99 10.06
CA PRO A 195 2.80 13.54 10.11
C PRO A 195 4.16 12.93 9.83
N VAL A 196 4.60 12.10 10.76
CA VAL A 196 5.77 11.24 10.65
C VAL A 196 5.25 9.84 10.35
N VAL A 197 5.54 9.37 9.14
CA VAL A 197 5.07 8.08 8.67
C VAL A 197 6.25 7.33 8.10
N THR A 198 6.51 6.15 8.64
CA THR A 198 7.52 5.22 8.14
C THR A 198 6.81 4.03 7.48
N GLY A 199 7.52 3.29 6.63
CA GLY A 199 6.93 2.09 6.02
C GLY A 199 7.99 1.04 5.76
N GLY A 200 7.60 -0.20 6.01
CA GLY A 200 8.41 -1.39 5.81
C GLY A 200 7.67 -2.43 4.99
N GLU A 201 8.43 -3.25 4.27
CA GLU A 201 7.90 -4.47 3.68
C GLU A 201 7.70 -5.51 4.78
N ILE A 202 6.54 -6.16 4.76
CA ILE A 202 6.34 -7.39 5.52
C ILE A 202 6.30 -8.51 4.50
N GLU A 203 7.27 -9.42 4.58
CA GLU A 203 7.18 -10.68 3.85
C GLU A 203 5.91 -11.40 4.30
N PRO A 204 5.00 -11.76 3.36
CA PRO A 204 3.91 -12.64 3.72
C PRO A 204 4.51 -13.93 4.29
N ASP A 205 4.04 -14.34 5.46
CA ASP A 205 4.47 -15.59 6.09
C ASP A 205 4.35 -16.73 5.07
N PRO A 206 5.44 -17.45 4.73
CA PRO A 206 5.39 -18.55 3.75
C PRO A 206 4.59 -19.78 4.25
N GLY A 207 3.96 -19.72 5.42
CA GLY A 207 3.27 -20.85 6.03
C GLY A 207 1.74 -20.80 6.02
N VAL A 208 1.10 -21.11 4.89
CA VAL A 208 -0.03 -22.08 4.79
C VAL A 208 -0.39 -22.30 3.31
N ASP A 209 0.52 -22.90 2.55
CA ASP A 209 0.12 -23.72 1.41
C ASP A 209 0.75 -25.10 1.57
N ALA A 210 0.24 -25.86 2.54
CA ALA A 210 0.38 -27.30 2.49
C ALA A 210 -0.59 -27.78 1.38
N THR A 211 -0.04 -27.85 0.17
CA THR A 211 -0.40 -28.63 -1.04
C THR A 211 -1.65 -29.53 -0.94
N PRO A 212 -2.50 -29.61 -2.00
CA PRO A 212 -3.80 -30.29 -2.05
C PRO A 212 -3.86 -31.74 -1.57
#